data_AF-A0A6N4ABW3-F1
#
_entry.id   AF-A0A6N4ABW3-F1
#
_cell.length_a   1.000
_cell.length_b   1.000
_cell.length_c   1.000
_cell.angle_alpha   90.00
_cell.angle_beta   90.00
_cell.angle_gamma   90.00
#
_symmetry.space_group_name_H-M   'P 1'
#
loop_
_entity.id
_entity.type
_entity.pdbx_description
1 polymer ?
#
loop_
_entity_poly.entity_id
_entity_poly.type
_entity_poly.pdbx_seq_one_letter_code
_entity_poly.pdbx_strand_id
1 'polypeptide(L)'
;MLTRKITFLLFLVLAQSAFSQQDGYWDKERATTKEIIVSAGEKITVKTEDLPMGTTEIVYRITILDENQQMANSLSSLLKAIPDPSGISQGAAGAVFLTSKISGDDKCKYGIFSSNAFAKEYKEKGKTDNACLFQNSPVNKEARRLSIDKSSCLKTGQEYLWFGFESMNWIMKQKIVLEIVPWVDNKLNRGWTLENRQTIIRQIKASDLAKKMLNADDFSLCILEKMQKRYKFQEFQNLLAIEKNKAFKDFGNACLLEKPANKSILTAIRLDAMQYFKNRKYEQAIDLLQTGIMENGNASVLDYNALGQYYLYSKQFDKALKALKEGESKDESELLIQLNMAHVYLLKGDYKKAKEIHKKYRGQNVTPTLSWKARTQFDFDDLRKAGFVSDDFDRILKLLEE
;
A
#
# COMPACT_ATOMS: atom_id res chain seq x y z
N MET A 1 -36.01 -5.06 -40.20
CA MET A 1 -34.84 -4.13 -40.25
C MET A 1 -34.98 -2.91 -39.35
N LEU A 2 -36.19 -2.42 -39.04
CA LEU A 2 -36.41 -1.23 -38.22
C LEU A 2 -36.14 -1.44 -36.71
N THR A 3 -36.47 -2.62 -36.17
CA THR A 3 -36.26 -3.00 -34.76
C THR A 3 -34.80 -3.15 -34.35
N ARG A 4 -33.91 -3.52 -35.30
CA ARG A 4 -32.47 -3.72 -35.04
C ARG A 4 -31.68 -2.41 -34.93
N LYS A 5 -32.21 -1.32 -35.50
CA LYS A 5 -31.61 0.03 -35.39
C LYS A 5 -31.93 0.71 -34.05
N ILE A 6 -33.11 0.44 -33.49
CA ILE A 6 -33.54 1.01 -32.20
C ILE A 6 -32.76 0.39 -31.02
N THR A 7 -32.42 -0.91 -31.09
CA THR A 7 -31.59 -1.57 -30.06
C THR A 7 -30.15 -1.08 -30.06
N PHE A 8 -29.62 -0.71 -31.23
CA PHE A 8 -28.26 -0.15 -31.35
C PHE A 8 -28.18 1.29 -30.83
N LEU A 9 -29.25 2.09 -31.02
CA LEU A 9 -29.37 3.43 -30.44
C LEU A 9 -29.53 3.39 -28.91
N LEU A 10 -30.26 2.43 -28.34
CA LEU A 10 -30.37 2.28 -26.88
C LEU A 10 -29.04 1.86 -26.20
N PHE A 11 -28.19 1.09 -26.89
CA PHE A 11 -26.88 0.70 -26.37
C PHE A 11 -25.87 1.86 -26.38
N LEU A 12 -25.99 2.80 -27.33
CA LEU A 12 -25.16 4.01 -27.42
C LEU A 12 -25.52 5.06 -26.36
N VAL A 13 -26.77 5.11 -25.89
CA VAL A 13 -27.20 6.04 -24.83
C VAL A 13 -26.80 5.55 -23.43
N LEU A 14 -26.74 4.23 -23.21
CA LEU A 14 -26.28 3.66 -21.92
C LEU A 14 -24.75 3.63 -21.76
N ALA A 15 -23.98 3.83 -22.82
CA ALA A 15 -22.52 3.84 -22.77
C ALA A 15 -21.90 5.18 -22.30
N GLN A 16 -22.71 6.24 -22.13
CA GLN A 16 -22.21 7.58 -21.77
C GLN A 16 -22.29 7.93 -20.28
N SER A 17 -22.77 7.04 -19.43
CA SER A 17 -22.78 7.22 -17.97
C SER A 17 -21.64 6.50 -17.26
N ALA A 18 -20.49 6.33 -17.92
CA ALA A 18 -19.23 6.19 -17.21
C ALA A 18 -18.86 7.56 -16.65
N PHE A 19 -19.52 8.00 -15.58
CA PHE A 19 -18.99 9.06 -14.75
C PHE A 19 -17.63 8.58 -14.26
N SER A 20 -16.55 9.10 -14.86
CA SER A 20 -15.21 8.95 -14.30
C SER A 20 -15.30 9.35 -12.83
N GLN A 21 -14.95 8.45 -11.93
CA GLN A 21 -14.82 8.78 -10.53
C GLN A 21 -13.85 9.97 -10.45
N GLN A 22 -14.29 11.11 -9.89
CA GLN A 22 -13.39 12.24 -9.74
C GLN A 22 -12.28 11.84 -8.76
N ASP A 23 -11.05 11.76 -9.25
CA ASP A 23 -9.88 11.37 -8.45
C ASP A 23 -9.51 12.44 -7.39
N GLY A 24 -10.19 13.58 -7.38
CA GLY A 24 -10.01 14.65 -6.40
C GLY A 24 -11.10 15.71 -6.46
N TYR A 25 -10.86 16.84 -5.78
CA TYR A 25 -11.78 17.98 -5.76
C TYR A 25 -11.03 19.31 -5.57
N TRP A 26 -11.60 20.41 -6.07
CA TRP A 26 -11.13 21.76 -5.73
C TRP A 26 -11.59 22.15 -4.33
N ASP A 27 -10.65 22.36 -3.43
CA ASP A 27 -10.92 22.68 -2.04
C ASP A 27 -11.17 24.17 -1.86
N LYS A 28 -12.45 24.51 -1.75
CA LYS A 28 -12.93 25.89 -1.68
C LYS A 28 -12.93 26.44 -0.27
N GLU A 29 -12.86 25.57 0.74
CA GLU A 29 -12.85 25.96 2.16
C GLU A 29 -11.45 26.40 2.58
N ARG A 30 -10.42 25.75 2.02
CA ARG A 30 -9.00 26.09 2.23
C ARG A 30 -8.42 26.92 1.08
N ALA A 31 -9.27 27.74 0.45
CA ALA A 31 -8.83 28.68 -0.57
C ALA A 31 -8.16 29.90 0.07
N THR A 32 -7.11 30.42 -0.57
CA THR A 32 -6.53 31.72 -0.22
C THR A 32 -7.26 32.82 -0.97
N THR A 33 -7.77 33.83 -0.28
CA THR A 33 -8.22 35.09 -0.88
C THR A 33 -7.61 36.24 -0.09
N LYS A 34 -6.79 37.06 -0.75
CA LYS A 34 -6.15 38.23 -0.15
C LYS A 34 -6.37 39.44 -1.04
N GLU A 35 -6.79 40.54 -0.44
CA GLU A 35 -6.78 41.86 -1.05
C GLU A 35 -5.64 42.65 -0.41
N ILE A 36 -4.71 43.15 -1.22
CA ILE A 36 -3.54 43.88 -0.73
C ILE A 36 -3.42 45.20 -1.46
N ILE A 37 -3.30 46.30 -0.71
CA ILE A 37 -2.98 47.61 -1.27
C ILE A 37 -1.46 47.74 -1.33
N VAL A 38 -0.93 48.11 -2.50
CA VAL A 38 0.51 48.22 -2.76
C VAL A 38 0.83 49.61 -3.27
N SER A 39 1.86 50.23 -2.70
CA SER A 39 2.31 51.55 -3.13
C SER A 39 3.09 51.49 -4.45
N ALA A 40 3.19 52.63 -5.14
CA ALA A 40 3.98 52.76 -6.35
C ALA A 40 5.42 52.27 -6.15
N GLY A 41 5.90 51.40 -7.04
CA GLY A 41 7.25 50.81 -6.98
C GLY A 41 7.51 49.82 -5.82
N GLU A 42 6.55 49.58 -4.94
CA GLU A 42 6.74 48.75 -3.76
C GLU A 42 6.79 47.25 -4.10
N LYS A 43 7.67 46.52 -3.40
CA LYS A 43 7.74 45.05 -3.43
C LYS A 43 7.16 44.46 -2.17
N ILE A 44 6.21 43.54 -2.34
CA ILE A 44 5.56 42.84 -1.23
C ILE A 44 5.59 41.32 -1.45
N THR A 45 5.31 40.58 -0.39
CA THR A 45 5.17 39.11 -0.44
C THR A 45 3.99 38.67 0.40
N VAL A 46 3.24 37.71 -0.12
CA VAL A 46 2.02 37.18 0.48
C VAL A 46 2.16 35.66 0.60
N LYS A 47 2.05 35.13 1.82
CA LYS A 47 1.96 33.67 2.05
C LYS A 47 0.56 33.20 1.68
N THR A 48 0.45 32.04 1.04
CA THR A 48 -0.84 31.34 0.91
C THR A 48 -1.33 30.85 2.26
N GLU A 49 -2.63 30.56 2.34
CA GLU A 49 -3.14 29.63 3.35
C GLU A 49 -2.46 28.26 3.19
N ASP A 50 -2.45 27.45 4.25
CA ASP A 50 -1.79 26.16 4.22
C ASP A 50 -2.51 25.22 3.24
N LEU A 51 -1.73 24.69 2.28
CA LEU A 51 -2.20 23.76 1.28
C LEU A 51 -2.52 22.42 1.94
N PRO A 52 -3.70 21.85 1.65
CA PRO A 52 -4.11 20.61 2.26
C PRO A 52 -3.27 19.40 1.81
N MET A 53 -3.19 18.41 2.69
CA MET A 53 -2.55 17.13 2.35
C MET A 53 -3.23 16.50 1.13
N GLY A 54 -2.42 16.04 0.18
CA GLY A 54 -2.90 15.50 -1.09
C GLY A 54 -3.10 16.55 -2.17
N THR A 55 -2.71 17.82 -1.95
CA THR A 55 -2.68 18.82 -3.03
C THR A 55 -1.72 18.40 -4.13
N THR A 56 -2.25 18.21 -5.34
CA THR A 56 -1.48 17.88 -6.55
C THR A 56 -1.49 19.01 -7.57
N GLU A 57 -2.46 19.92 -7.46
CA GLU A 57 -2.57 21.09 -8.32
C GLU A 57 -3.07 22.29 -7.53
N ILE A 58 -2.76 23.48 -8.02
CA ILE A 58 -3.40 24.72 -7.60
C ILE A 58 -3.83 25.49 -8.83
N VAL A 59 -4.96 26.19 -8.74
CA VAL A 59 -5.27 27.31 -9.62
C VAL A 59 -5.11 28.59 -8.85
N TYR A 60 -4.46 29.57 -9.45
CA TYR A 60 -4.41 30.91 -8.91
C TYR A 60 -4.94 31.92 -9.92
N ARG A 61 -5.48 33.01 -9.38
CA ARG A 61 -5.93 34.18 -10.10
C ARG A 61 -5.38 35.42 -9.42
N ILE A 62 -4.76 36.27 -10.21
CA ILE A 62 -4.27 37.59 -9.83
C ILE A 62 -5.11 38.61 -10.60
N THR A 63 -5.69 39.58 -9.91
CA THR A 63 -6.37 40.71 -10.52
C THR A 63 -5.84 42.00 -9.93
N ILE A 64 -5.40 42.92 -10.79
CA ILE A 64 -4.98 44.26 -10.39
C ILE A 64 -6.14 45.20 -10.64
N LEU A 65 -6.46 45.99 -9.62
CA LEU A 65 -7.60 46.89 -9.57
C LEU A 65 -7.13 48.26 -9.04
N ASP A 66 -7.86 49.31 -9.39
CA ASP A 66 -7.68 50.59 -8.70
C ASP A 66 -8.13 50.44 -7.24
N GLU A 67 -7.61 51.29 -6.34
CA GLU A 67 -7.85 51.17 -4.89
C GLU A 67 -9.35 51.07 -4.51
N ASN A 68 -10.22 51.78 -5.24
CA ASN A 68 -11.66 51.82 -4.98
C ASN A 68 -12.48 50.77 -5.74
N GLN A 69 -11.87 50.03 -6.66
CA GLN A 69 -12.56 48.99 -7.43
C GLN A 69 -12.75 47.71 -6.58
N GLN A 70 -13.83 46.97 -6.89
CA GLN A 70 -14.16 45.70 -6.26
C GLN A 70 -14.33 44.60 -7.32
N MET A 71 -14.09 43.36 -6.91
CA MET A 71 -14.31 42.19 -7.76
C MET A 71 -15.81 41.92 -7.93
N ALA A 72 -16.24 41.62 -9.16
CA ALA A 72 -17.63 41.20 -9.40
C ALA A 72 -17.91 39.74 -9.00
N ASN A 73 -16.93 38.84 -9.13
CA ASN A 73 -17.07 37.41 -8.82
C ASN A 73 -15.76 36.83 -8.29
N SER A 74 -15.82 35.96 -7.27
CA SER A 74 -14.64 35.22 -6.76
C SER A 74 -14.32 33.96 -7.58
N LEU A 75 -13.07 33.50 -7.50
CA LEU A 75 -12.58 32.29 -8.17
C LEU A 75 -13.30 31.06 -7.60
N SER A 76 -13.48 31.02 -6.28
CA SER A 76 -14.24 29.97 -5.60
C SER A 76 -15.69 29.88 -6.08
N SER A 77 -16.35 31.02 -6.36
CA SER A 77 -17.70 31.06 -6.92
C SER A 77 -17.76 30.60 -8.37
N LEU A 78 -16.78 30.98 -9.20
CA LEU A 78 -16.67 30.46 -10.57
C LEU A 78 -16.49 28.93 -10.59
N LEU A 79 -15.65 28.39 -9.71
CA LEU A 79 -15.45 26.95 -9.57
C LEU A 79 -16.69 26.20 -9.02
N LYS A 80 -17.66 26.89 -8.38
CA LYS A 80 -18.97 26.31 -8.03
C LYS A 80 -19.92 26.26 -9.22
N ALA A 81 -19.80 27.19 -10.16
CA ALA A 81 -20.68 27.28 -11.32
C ALA A 81 -20.31 26.29 -12.45
N ILE A 82 -19.15 25.62 -12.37
CA ILE A 82 -18.71 24.63 -13.36
C ILE A 82 -19.22 23.24 -12.93
N PRO A 83 -20.12 22.60 -13.71
CA PRO A 83 -20.73 21.31 -13.36
C PRO A 83 -19.71 20.18 -13.14
N ASP A 84 -18.60 20.20 -13.88
CA ASP A 84 -17.44 19.34 -13.66
C ASP A 84 -16.14 20.16 -13.74
N PRO A 85 -15.61 20.61 -12.60
CA PRO A 85 -14.43 21.46 -12.59
C PRO A 85 -13.13 20.68 -12.83
N SER A 86 -13.18 19.35 -13.02
CA SER A 86 -12.00 18.55 -13.41
C SER A 86 -11.51 18.91 -14.82
N GLY A 87 -12.38 19.46 -15.68
CA GLY A 87 -12.02 19.97 -17.01
C GLY A 87 -10.97 21.09 -16.98
N ILE A 88 -10.85 21.83 -15.86
CA ILE A 88 -9.78 22.82 -15.66
C ILE A 88 -8.40 22.14 -15.62
N SER A 89 -8.34 20.92 -15.09
CA SER A 89 -7.12 20.12 -15.00
C SER A 89 -6.71 19.48 -16.33
N GLN A 90 -7.61 19.45 -17.33
CA GLN A 90 -7.39 18.79 -18.63
C GLN A 90 -6.62 19.63 -19.67
N GLY A 91 -6.18 20.86 -19.36
CA GLY A 91 -5.33 21.63 -20.28
C GLY A 91 -5.19 23.12 -19.99
N ALA A 92 -4.33 23.81 -20.75
CA ALA A 92 -4.07 25.25 -20.60
C ALA A 92 -5.30 26.12 -20.91
N ALA A 93 -6.18 25.67 -21.80
CA ALA A 93 -7.40 26.40 -22.19
C ALA A 93 -8.39 26.57 -21.01
N GLY A 94 -8.40 25.65 -20.05
CA GLY A 94 -9.29 25.71 -18.89
C GLY A 94 -8.97 26.87 -17.93
N ALA A 95 -7.70 27.26 -17.82
CA ALA A 95 -7.28 28.36 -16.95
C ALA A 95 -7.65 29.74 -17.51
N VAL A 96 -7.79 29.88 -18.83
CA VAL A 96 -8.21 31.14 -19.48
C VAL A 96 -9.61 31.54 -19.02
N PHE A 97 -10.52 30.58 -18.85
CA PHE A 97 -11.88 30.82 -18.32
C PHE A 97 -11.90 31.31 -16.86
N LEU A 98 -10.78 31.14 -16.14
CA LEU A 98 -10.64 31.62 -14.76
C LEU A 98 -10.16 33.07 -14.70
N THR A 99 -9.63 33.63 -15.80
CA THR A 99 -9.14 35.01 -15.82
C THR A 99 -10.28 36.00 -15.52
N SER A 100 -9.97 37.06 -14.78
CA SER A 100 -10.98 38.05 -14.42
C SER A 100 -11.47 38.83 -15.65
N LYS A 101 -12.79 39.02 -15.75
CA LYS A 101 -13.40 39.91 -16.75
C LYS A 101 -13.16 41.39 -16.44
N ILE A 102 -12.80 41.70 -15.19
CA ILE A 102 -12.51 43.06 -14.70
C ILE A 102 -11.02 43.13 -14.37
N SER A 103 -10.37 44.18 -14.82
CA SER A 103 -8.99 44.53 -14.47
C SER A 103 -8.81 46.03 -14.66
N GLY A 104 -8.08 46.68 -13.75
CA GLY A 104 -7.63 48.07 -13.94
C GLY A 104 -6.55 48.18 -15.01
N ASP A 105 -6.07 49.40 -15.23
CA ASP A 105 -4.96 49.69 -16.15
C ASP A 105 -3.59 49.49 -15.49
N ASP A 106 -3.56 49.47 -14.16
CA ASP A 106 -2.40 49.21 -13.30
C ASP A 106 -1.79 47.82 -13.53
N LYS A 107 -0.46 47.73 -13.44
CA LYS A 107 0.27 46.49 -13.75
C LYS A 107 1.28 46.11 -12.68
N CYS A 108 1.45 44.80 -12.50
CA CYS A 108 2.44 44.20 -11.63
C CYS A 108 3.35 43.23 -12.38
N LYS A 109 4.59 43.13 -11.90
CA LYS A 109 5.35 41.88 -12.02
C LYS A 109 5.05 41.01 -10.81
N TYR A 110 5.16 39.69 -10.95
CA TYR A 110 5.05 38.80 -9.80
C TYR A 110 5.94 37.57 -9.92
N GLY A 111 6.26 36.99 -8.76
CA GLY A 111 6.98 35.73 -8.64
C GLY A 111 6.32 34.80 -7.64
N ILE A 112 6.52 33.50 -7.82
CA ILE A 112 6.09 32.47 -6.87
C ILE A 112 7.34 31.82 -6.29
N PHE A 113 7.34 31.62 -4.98
CA PHE A 113 8.46 31.06 -4.23
C PHE A 113 7.97 29.93 -3.33
N SER A 114 8.77 28.87 -3.25
CA SER A 114 8.48 27.69 -2.42
C SER A 114 8.96 27.81 -0.97
N SER A 115 9.70 28.89 -0.64
CA SER A 115 10.25 29.11 0.71
C SER A 115 10.15 30.58 1.14
N ASN A 116 10.02 30.79 2.45
CA ASN A 116 10.01 32.12 3.06
C ASN A 116 11.35 32.86 2.84
N ALA A 117 12.49 32.13 2.84
CA ALA A 117 13.80 32.74 2.63
C ALA A 117 13.89 33.40 1.24
N PHE A 118 13.47 32.71 0.19
CA PHE A 118 13.50 33.26 -1.18
C PHE A 118 12.49 34.39 -1.36
N ALA A 119 11.31 34.30 -0.74
CA ALA A 119 10.34 35.38 -0.74
C ALA A 119 10.90 36.66 -0.08
N LYS A 120 11.59 36.53 1.07
CA LYS A 120 12.26 37.65 1.73
C LYS A 120 13.35 38.28 0.86
N GLU A 121 14.18 37.47 0.20
CA GLU A 121 15.20 37.97 -0.73
C GLU A 121 14.58 38.76 -1.89
N TYR A 122 13.43 38.32 -2.42
CA TYR A 122 12.69 39.07 -3.43
C TYR A 122 12.18 40.40 -2.88
N LYS A 123 11.54 40.40 -1.71
CA LYS A 123 11.00 41.62 -1.09
C LYS A 123 12.09 42.67 -0.85
N GLU A 124 13.21 42.26 -0.26
CA GLU A 124 14.28 43.16 0.18
C GLU A 124 15.21 43.57 -0.97
N LYS A 125 15.54 42.64 -1.87
CA LYS A 125 16.61 42.83 -2.86
C LYS A 125 16.12 42.75 -4.31
N GLY A 126 14.86 42.38 -4.55
CA GLY A 126 14.34 42.15 -5.90
C GLY A 126 14.93 40.91 -6.58
N LYS A 127 15.51 39.97 -5.83
CA LYS A 127 16.09 38.75 -6.43
C LYS A 127 15.00 37.81 -6.95
N THR A 128 15.17 37.36 -8.19
CA THR A 128 14.18 36.50 -8.87
C THR A 128 14.70 35.10 -9.19
N ASP A 129 15.99 34.84 -9.02
CA ASP A 129 16.65 33.60 -9.47
C ASP A 129 16.08 32.34 -8.79
N ASN A 130 15.58 32.48 -7.56
CA ASN A 130 14.98 31.40 -6.78
C ASN A 130 13.45 31.34 -6.88
N ALA A 131 12.85 32.15 -7.76
CA ALA A 131 11.43 32.02 -8.07
C ALA A 131 11.19 30.74 -8.87
N CYS A 132 10.26 29.92 -8.43
CA CYS A 132 9.86 28.73 -9.19
C CYS A 132 9.03 29.12 -10.43
N LEU A 133 8.40 30.29 -10.40
CA LEU A 133 7.75 30.94 -11.53
C LEU A 133 7.95 32.45 -11.39
N PHE A 134 8.38 33.12 -12.45
CA PHE A 134 8.48 34.57 -12.48
C PHE A 134 7.83 35.14 -13.73
N GLN A 135 6.92 36.10 -13.53
CA GLN A 135 6.26 36.85 -14.59
C GLN A 135 6.92 38.23 -14.70
N ASN A 136 7.92 38.32 -15.59
CA ASN A 136 8.69 39.56 -15.77
C ASN A 136 7.95 40.61 -16.61
N SER A 137 7.11 40.20 -17.56
CA SER A 137 6.29 41.16 -18.32
C SER A 137 5.12 41.62 -17.45
N PRO A 138 4.96 42.93 -17.20
CA PRO A 138 3.89 43.42 -16.31
C PRO A 138 2.49 43.04 -16.79
N VAL A 139 1.66 42.55 -15.87
CA VAL A 139 0.28 42.14 -16.13
C VAL A 139 -0.70 42.86 -15.21
N ASN A 140 -1.91 43.11 -15.68
CA ASN A 140 -3.02 43.63 -14.88
C ASN A 140 -4.00 42.53 -14.43
N LYS A 141 -3.92 41.35 -15.02
CA LYS A 141 -4.64 40.15 -14.60
C LYS A 141 -3.96 38.89 -15.11
N GLU A 142 -4.10 37.81 -14.38
CA GLU A 142 -3.64 36.50 -14.79
C GLU A 142 -4.40 35.39 -14.06
N ALA A 143 -4.58 34.25 -14.72
CA ALA A 143 -4.94 33.01 -14.06
C ALA A 143 -4.09 31.87 -14.63
N ARG A 144 -3.49 31.07 -13.77
CA ARG A 144 -2.74 29.87 -14.19
C ARG A 144 -3.05 28.69 -13.28
N ARG A 145 -2.77 27.52 -13.83
CA ARG A 145 -2.75 26.26 -13.10
C ARG A 145 -1.31 25.82 -12.90
N LEU A 146 -0.95 25.46 -11.67
CA LEU A 146 0.30 24.77 -11.36
C LEU A 146 -0.05 23.35 -10.95
N SER A 147 0.66 22.38 -11.49
CA SER A 147 0.54 20.98 -11.12
C SER A 147 1.90 20.42 -10.76
N ILE A 148 1.92 19.41 -9.89
CA ILE A 148 3.15 18.81 -9.37
C ILE A 148 4.03 18.20 -10.48
N ASP A 149 3.44 17.78 -11.59
CA ASP A 149 4.12 17.18 -12.75
C ASP A 149 4.66 18.22 -13.75
N LYS A 150 4.14 19.45 -13.73
CA LYS A 150 4.47 20.49 -14.74
C LYS A 150 5.07 21.77 -14.16
N SER A 151 5.04 21.94 -12.85
CA SER A 151 5.54 23.14 -12.18
C SER A 151 6.58 22.79 -11.13
N SER A 152 7.70 23.52 -11.15
CA SER A 152 8.70 23.48 -10.08
C SER A 152 8.21 24.11 -8.77
N CYS A 153 7.09 24.83 -8.80
CA CYS A 153 6.53 25.50 -7.63
C CYS A 153 5.85 24.56 -6.66
N LEU A 154 5.22 23.49 -7.14
CA LEU A 154 4.44 22.60 -6.31
C LEU A 154 5.14 21.25 -6.19
N LYS A 155 5.36 20.80 -4.96
CA LYS A 155 6.00 19.51 -4.65
C LYS A 155 5.08 18.68 -3.76
N THR A 156 5.34 17.36 -3.69
CA THR A 156 4.57 16.47 -2.81
C THR A 156 4.74 16.94 -1.37
N GLY A 157 3.62 17.22 -0.69
CA GLY A 157 3.64 17.70 0.69
C GLY A 157 4.03 19.17 0.86
N GLN A 158 4.04 19.97 -0.21
CA GLN A 158 4.23 21.42 -0.10
C GLN A 158 3.10 22.03 0.74
N GLU A 159 3.45 22.66 1.86
CA GLU A 159 2.48 23.19 2.80
C GLU A 159 1.99 24.59 2.46
N TYR A 160 2.77 25.39 1.72
CA TYR A 160 2.40 26.76 1.37
C TYR A 160 3.25 27.28 0.21
N LEU A 161 2.82 28.38 -0.40
CA LEU A 161 3.60 29.14 -1.36
C LEU A 161 3.69 30.61 -0.95
N TRP A 162 4.61 31.34 -1.57
CA TRP A 162 4.75 32.77 -1.41
C TRP A 162 4.60 33.45 -2.77
N PHE A 163 3.71 34.43 -2.85
CA PHE A 163 3.54 35.28 -4.03
C PHE A 163 4.20 36.63 -3.75
N GLY A 164 5.25 36.94 -4.50
CA GLY A 164 5.89 38.24 -4.52
C GLY A 164 5.29 39.12 -5.60
N PHE A 165 5.02 40.39 -5.30
CA PHE A 165 4.52 41.37 -6.26
C PHE A 165 5.40 42.62 -6.26
N GLU A 166 5.51 43.25 -7.43
CA GLU A 166 6.16 44.55 -7.61
C GLU A 166 5.22 45.46 -8.41
N SER A 167 4.85 46.60 -7.82
CA SER A 167 4.02 47.60 -8.50
C SER A 167 4.82 48.31 -9.60
N MET A 168 4.28 48.37 -10.81
CA MET A 168 4.85 49.16 -11.91
C MET A 168 4.26 50.57 -11.98
N ASN A 169 3.35 50.92 -11.07
CA ASN A 169 2.81 52.27 -10.99
C ASN A 169 3.87 53.25 -10.51
N TRP A 170 3.79 54.49 -11.00
CA TRP A 170 4.74 55.54 -10.64
C TRP A 170 4.27 56.41 -9.48
N ILE A 171 2.95 56.58 -9.32
CA ILE A 171 2.37 57.54 -8.36
C ILE A 171 1.25 56.88 -7.55
N MET A 172 0.30 56.23 -8.22
CA MET A 172 -0.91 55.72 -7.59
C MET A 172 -0.68 54.37 -6.91
N LYS A 173 -1.36 54.17 -5.78
CA LYS A 173 -1.51 52.84 -5.17
C LYS A 173 -2.43 51.98 -6.03
N GLN A 174 -2.22 50.68 -5.96
CA GLN A 174 -3.04 49.68 -6.63
C GLN A 174 -3.55 48.67 -5.60
N LYS A 175 -4.64 47.98 -5.94
CA LYS A 175 -5.15 46.84 -5.19
C LYS A 175 -4.87 45.54 -5.96
N ILE A 176 -4.20 44.61 -5.29
CA ILE A 176 -3.97 43.25 -5.78
C ILE A 176 -4.98 42.33 -5.12
N VAL A 177 -5.77 41.62 -5.93
CA VAL A 177 -6.60 40.51 -5.47
C VAL A 177 -5.94 39.20 -5.87
N LEU A 178 -5.48 38.44 -4.89
CA LEU A 178 -4.87 37.12 -5.05
C LEU A 178 -5.85 36.05 -4.56
N GLU A 179 -6.24 35.15 -5.45
CA GLU A 179 -7.10 34.01 -5.16
C GLU A 179 -6.42 32.71 -5.55
N ILE A 180 -6.41 31.71 -4.67
CA ILE A 180 -5.75 30.43 -4.89
C ILE A 180 -6.65 29.32 -4.37
N VAL A 181 -6.89 28.30 -5.19
CA VAL A 181 -7.72 27.15 -4.84
C VAL A 181 -6.93 25.87 -5.14
N PRO A 182 -6.66 25.02 -4.13
CA PRO A 182 -5.96 23.76 -4.35
C PRO A 182 -6.90 22.65 -4.84
N TRP A 183 -6.39 21.77 -5.69
CA TRP A 183 -6.99 20.48 -6.02
C TRP A 183 -6.42 19.41 -5.10
N VAL A 184 -7.29 18.68 -4.41
CA VAL A 184 -6.93 17.63 -3.45
C VAL A 184 -7.27 16.26 -4.03
N ASP A 185 -6.26 15.41 -4.18
CA ASP A 185 -6.42 14.03 -4.61
C ASP A 185 -7.00 13.15 -3.47
N ASN A 186 -8.04 12.38 -3.78
CA ASN A 186 -8.80 11.58 -2.81
C ASN A 186 -7.99 10.42 -2.21
N LYS A 187 -6.97 9.92 -2.91
CA LYS A 187 -6.10 8.85 -2.42
C LYS A 187 -4.95 9.44 -1.61
N LEU A 188 -4.31 10.49 -2.12
CA LEU A 188 -3.16 11.12 -1.49
C LEU A 188 -3.52 11.90 -0.24
N ASN A 189 -4.76 12.41 -0.12
CA ASN A 189 -5.22 13.10 1.09
C ASN A 189 -5.38 12.21 2.33
N ARG A 190 -5.24 10.88 2.18
CA ARG A 190 -5.34 9.91 3.28
C ARG A 190 -4.06 9.80 4.10
N GLY A 191 -2.99 10.48 3.72
CA GLY A 191 -1.74 10.55 4.47
C GLY A 191 -0.82 9.33 4.37
N TRP A 192 -1.08 8.41 3.45
CA TRP A 192 -0.27 7.22 3.21
C TRP A 192 0.93 7.51 2.29
N THR A 193 1.82 8.41 2.73
CA THR A 193 3.07 8.73 2.03
C THR A 193 4.01 7.52 1.95
N LEU A 194 5.04 7.57 1.11
CA LEU A 194 6.05 6.50 1.04
C LEU A 194 6.68 6.23 2.42
N GLU A 195 7.10 7.28 3.11
CA GLU A 195 7.71 7.20 4.44
C GLU A 195 6.76 6.62 5.50
N ASN A 196 5.49 7.04 5.48
CA ASN A 196 4.47 6.54 6.40
C ASN A 196 4.20 5.05 6.17
N ARG A 197 4.10 4.63 4.90
CA ARG A 197 3.95 3.21 4.54
C ARG A 197 5.16 2.38 4.97
N GLN A 198 6.38 2.88 4.76
CA GLN A 198 7.61 2.21 5.20
C GLN A 198 7.67 2.08 6.74
N THR A 199 7.22 3.09 7.47
CA THR A 199 7.13 3.04 8.94
C THR A 199 6.17 1.95 9.41
N ILE A 200 4.99 1.83 8.80
CA ILE A 200 4.06 0.75 9.12
C ILE A 200 4.61 -0.62 8.75
N ILE A 201 5.23 -0.78 7.57
CA ILE A 201 5.88 -2.05 7.19
C ILE A 201 6.94 -2.46 8.20
N ARG A 202 7.79 -1.52 8.67
CA ARG A 202 8.80 -1.82 9.70
C ARG A 202 8.17 -2.31 11.01
N GLN A 203 7.05 -1.71 11.43
CA GLN A 203 6.30 -2.15 12.61
C GLN A 203 5.72 -3.55 12.42
N ILE A 204 5.16 -3.85 11.26
CA ILE A 204 4.61 -5.18 10.94
C ILE A 204 5.71 -6.24 10.95
N LYS A 205 6.86 -5.96 10.31
CA LYS A 205 8.02 -6.85 10.29
C LYS A 205 8.62 -7.11 11.68
N ALA A 206 8.34 -6.24 12.65
CA ALA A 206 8.74 -6.44 14.04
C ALA A 206 7.79 -7.34 14.85
N SER A 207 6.64 -7.74 14.29
CA SER A 207 5.69 -8.67 14.92
C SER A 207 6.26 -10.08 15.04
N ASP A 208 5.75 -10.84 16.02
CA ASP A 208 6.26 -12.17 16.34
C ASP A 208 6.17 -13.14 15.16
N LEU A 209 5.05 -13.12 14.40
CA LEU A 209 4.90 -13.96 13.23
C LEU A 209 5.82 -13.52 12.08
N ALA A 210 5.86 -12.21 11.78
CA ALA A 210 6.66 -11.72 10.65
C ALA A 210 8.16 -11.96 10.85
N LYS A 211 8.67 -11.89 12.10
CA LYS A 211 10.06 -12.22 12.43
C LYS A 211 10.43 -13.68 12.19
N LYS A 212 9.44 -14.58 12.23
CA LYS A 212 9.64 -16.01 11.98
C LYS A 212 9.70 -16.32 10.49
N MET A 213 9.08 -15.50 9.64
CA MET A 213 9.14 -15.65 8.19
C MET A 213 10.53 -15.27 7.66
N LEU A 214 11.03 -15.98 6.64
CA LEU A 214 12.27 -15.60 5.95
C LEU A 214 12.02 -14.39 5.04
N ASN A 215 10.83 -14.32 4.44
CA ASN A 215 10.36 -13.15 3.71
C ASN A 215 8.93 -12.79 4.12
N ALA A 216 8.78 -11.69 4.85
CA ALA A 216 7.49 -11.18 5.32
C ALA A 216 6.86 -10.12 4.40
N ASP A 217 7.37 -9.90 3.18
CA ASP A 217 6.94 -8.79 2.32
C ASP A 217 5.46 -8.88 1.92
N ASP A 218 5.02 -10.00 1.33
CA ASP A 218 3.62 -10.20 0.93
C ASP A 218 2.65 -10.08 2.12
N PHE A 219 3.04 -10.64 3.26
CA PHE A 219 2.27 -10.54 4.50
C PHE A 219 2.18 -9.08 4.99
N SER A 220 3.30 -8.36 4.96
CA SER A 220 3.37 -6.96 5.37
C SER A 220 2.58 -6.04 4.44
N LEU A 221 2.65 -6.28 3.13
CA LEU A 221 1.90 -5.55 2.12
C LEU A 221 0.40 -5.80 2.26
N CYS A 222 -0.02 -7.05 2.46
CA CYS A 222 -1.43 -7.37 2.70
C CYS A 222 -2.00 -6.63 3.92
N ILE A 223 -1.26 -6.58 5.04
CA ILE A 223 -1.69 -5.84 6.22
C ILE A 223 -1.75 -4.34 5.92
N LEU A 224 -0.71 -3.79 5.28
CA LEU A 224 -0.65 -2.38 4.92
C LEU A 224 -1.82 -1.96 4.01
N GLU A 225 -2.20 -2.78 3.03
CA GLU A 225 -3.36 -2.52 2.16
C GLU A 225 -4.67 -2.45 2.95
N LYS A 226 -4.88 -3.38 3.89
CA LYS A 226 -6.06 -3.37 4.77
C LYS A 226 -6.09 -2.12 5.67
N MET A 227 -4.94 -1.72 6.20
CA MET A 227 -4.81 -0.49 6.98
C MET A 227 -5.13 0.75 6.15
N GLN A 228 -4.57 0.86 4.94
CA GLN A 228 -4.82 1.97 4.02
C GLN A 228 -6.30 2.11 3.65
N LYS A 229 -6.97 0.97 3.46
CA LYS A 229 -8.40 0.93 3.16
C LYS A 229 -9.25 1.35 4.35
N ARG A 230 -8.87 0.97 5.59
CA ARG A 230 -9.67 1.24 6.80
C ARG A 230 -9.46 2.64 7.37
N TYR A 231 -8.23 3.14 7.40
CA TYR A 231 -7.85 4.35 8.12
C TYR A 231 -7.22 5.40 7.20
N LYS A 232 -7.38 6.68 7.52
CA LYS A 232 -6.35 7.68 7.17
C LYS A 232 -5.14 7.48 8.09
N PHE A 233 -3.95 7.86 7.65
CA PHE A 233 -2.74 7.64 8.43
C PHE A 233 -2.80 8.33 9.80
N GLN A 234 -3.25 9.59 9.84
CA GLN A 234 -3.37 10.38 11.08
C GLN A 234 -4.39 9.78 12.04
N GLU A 235 -5.52 9.29 11.51
CA GLU A 235 -6.53 8.60 12.32
C GLU A 235 -5.91 7.35 12.97
N PHE A 236 -5.16 6.55 12.21
CA PHE A 236 -4.46 5.39 12.75
C PHE A 236 -3.40 5.79 13.80
N GLN A 237 -2.64 6.87 13.55
CA GLN A 237 -1.63 7.35 14.51
C GLN A 237 -2.25 7.82 15.83
N ASN A 238 -3.49 8.30 15.82
CA ASN A 238 -4.18 8.77 17.01
C ASN A 238 -4.88 7.66 17.81
N LEU A 239 -4.90 6.42 17.30
CA LEU A 239 -5.42 5.27 18.04
C LEU A 239 -4.57 4.97 19.28
N LEU A 240 -5.21 4.42 20.31
CA LEU A 240 -4.53 3.88 21.48
C LEU A 240 -3.60 2.74 21.08
N ALA A 241 -2.54 2.50 21.85
CA ALA A 241 -1.61 1.40 21.59
C ALA A 241 -2.31 0.03 21.50
N ILE A 242 -3.31 -0.21 22.36
CA ILE A 242 -4.11 -1.44 22.34
C ILE A 242 -4.96 -1.58 21.07
N GLU A 243 -5.50 -0.49 20.54
CA GLU A 243 -6.28 -0.47 19.30
C GLU A 243 -5.38 -0.71 18.10
N LYS A 244 -4.18 -0.09 18.07
CA LYS A 244 -3.17 -0.34 17.03
C LYS A 244 -2.75 -1.80 17.01
N ASN A 245 -2.44 -2.38 18.18
CA ASN A 245 -2.07 -3.78 18.32
C ASN A 245 -3.20 -4.71 17.85
N LYS A 246 -4.45 -4.40 18.22
CA LYS A 246 -5.61 -5.14 17.74
C LYS A 246 -5.75 -5.05 16.23
N ALA A 247 -5.60 -3.86 15.64
CA ALA A 247 -5.68 -3.67 14.20
C ALA A 247 -4.62 -4.51 13.45
N PHE A 248 -3.36 -4.50 13.90
CA PHE A 248 -2.32 -5.33 13.33
C PHE A 248 -2.66 -6.82 13.42
N LYS A 249 -3.14 -7.28 14.58
CA LYS A 249 -3.53 -8.69 14.78
C LYS A 249 -4.70 -9.09 13.89
N ASP A 250 -5.77 -8.30 13.86
CA ASP A 250 -6.97 -8.59 13.08
C ASP A 250 -6.67 -8.61 11.58
N PHE A 251 -5.88 -7.63 11.09
CA PHE A 251 -5.47 -7.60 9.68
C PHE A 251 -4.49 -8.71 9.33
N GLY A 252 -3.56 -9.06 10.23
CA GLY A 252 -2.67 -10.20 10.08
C GLY A 252 -3.45 -11.50 9.94
N ASN A 253 -4.37 -11.78 10.86
CA ASN A 253 -5.25 -12.95 10.78
C ASN A 253 -6.06 -12.96 9.48
N ALA A 254 -6.58 -11.81 9.04
CA ALA A 254 -7.30 -11.70 7.78
C ALA A 254 -6.42 -11.96 6.54
N CYS A 255 -5.11 -11.71 6.63
CA CYS A 255 -4.11 -12.05 5.60
C CYS A 255 -3.68 -13.52 5.64
N LEU A 256 -4.03 -14.24 6.69
CA LEU A 256 -3.78 -15.67 6.82
C LEU A 256 -5.00 -16.53 6.51
N LEU A 257 -6.19 -15.97 6.30
CA LEU A 257 -7.36 -16.79 5.92
C LEU A 257 -7.15 -17.48 4.57
N GLU A 258 -7.62 -18.74 4.45
CA GLU A 258 -7.60 -19.50 3.20
C GLU A 258 -8.55 -18.88 2.15
N LYS A 259 -8.01 -17.95 1.38
CA LYS A 259 -8.66 -17.29 0.24
C LYS A 259 -7.69 -17.23 -0.93
N PRO A 260 -8.18 -17.20 -2.18
CA PRO A 260 -7.32 -17.09 -3.36
C PRO A 260 -6.29 -15.95 -3.27
N ALA A 261 -6.70 -14.80 -2.72
CA ALA A 261 -5.85 -13.63 -2.55
C ALA A 261 -4.68 -13.81 -1.56
N ASN A 262 -4.78 -14.76 -0.62
CA ASN A 262 -3.78 -14.99 0.42
C ASN A 262 -2.93 -16.26 0.16
N LYS A 263 -3.18 -16.96 -0.95
CA LYS A 263 -2.52 -18.25 -1.24
C LYS A 263 -1.00 -18.12 -1.31
N SER A 264 -0.47 -17.02 -1.84
CA SER A 264 0.98 -16.77 -1.91
C SER A 264 1.60 -16.69 -0.51
N ILE A 265 0.96 -15.97 0.42
CA ILE A 265 1.41 -15.83 1.81
C ILE A 265 1.46 -17.21 2.49
N LEU A 266 0.38 -17.99 2.40
CA LEU A 266 0.32 -19.32 3.01
C LEU A 266 1.33 -20.29 2.38
N THR A 267 1.60 -20.16 1.08
CA THR A 267 2.63 -20.95 0.39
C THR A 267 4.02 -20.55 0.88
N ALA A 268 4.29 -19.25 1.01
CA ALA A 268 5.57 -18.75 1.52
C ALA A 268 5.85 -19.25 2.95
N ILE A 269 4.86 -19.20 3.84
CA ILE A 269 4.99 -19.72 5.22
C ILE A 269 5.40 -21.20 5.22
N ARG A 270 4.76 -22.03 4.38
CA ARG A 270 5.11 -23.47 4.26
C ARG A 270 6.52 -23.68 3.72
N LEU A 271 6.92 -22.91 2.71
CA LEU A 271 8.26 -22.98 2.13
C LEU A 271 9.32 -22.54 3.14
N ASP A 272 9.08 -21.48 3.89
CA ASP A 272 9.96 -20.99 4.94
C ASP A 272 10.10 -22.04 6.07
N ALA A 273 8.99 -22.64 6.51
CA ALA A 273 9.01 -23.72 7.50
C ALA A 273 9.83 -24.93 7.01
N MET A 274 9.64 -25.34 5.75
CA MET A 274 10.44 -26.39 5.11
C MET A 274 11.93 -26.01 5.04
N GLN A 275 12.25 -24.75 4.76
CA GLN A 275 13.62 -24.27 4.70
C GLN A 275 14.28 -24.26 6.07
N TYR A 276 13.56 -23.86 7.13
CA TYR A 276 14.04 -24.03 8.51
C TYR A 276 14.32 -25.49 8.84
N PHE A 277 13.40 -26.39 8.47
CA PHE A 277 13.57 -27.83 8.69
C PHE A 277 14.81 -28.38 7.99
N LYS A 278 15.01 -28.07 6.71
CA LYS A 278 16.21 -28.47 5.94
C LYS A 278 17.51 -27.97 6.58
N ASN A 279 17.47 -26.79 7.19
CA ASN A 279 18.59 -26.20 7.92
C ASN A 279 18.70 -26.67 9.38
N ARG A 280 17.97 -27.75 9.76
CA ARG A 280 17.95 -28.34 11.10
C ARG A 280 17.47 -27.40 12.21
N LYS A 281 16.82 -26.29 11.84
CA LYS A 281 16.19 -25.31 12.72
C LYS A 281 14.77 -25.76 13.05
N TYR A 282 14.66 -26.90 13.75
CA TYR A 282 13.38 -27.60 13.92
C TYR A 282 12.37 -26.80 14.74
N GLU A 283 12.82 -26.09 15.78
CA GLU A 283 11.93 -25.25 16.59
C GLU A 283 11.27 -24.15 15.74
N GLN A 284 12.06 -23.43 14.93
CA GLN A 284 11.54 -22.40 14.04
C GLN A 284 10.58 -22.98 12.97
N ALA A 285 10.90 -24.16 12.42
CA ALA A 285 10.04 -24.84 11.46
C ALA A 285 8.67 -25.20 12.07
N ILE A 286 8.68 -25.76 13.28
CA ILE A 286 7.46 -26.14 14.02
C ILE A 286 6.65 -24.89 14.35
N ASP A 287 7.27 -23.90 14.99
CA ASP A 287 6.59 -22.70 15.47
C ASP A 287 5.98 -21.89 14.32
N LEU A 288 6.69 -21.73 13.20
CA LEU A 288 6.15 -21.05 12.02
C LEU A 288 4.97 -21.81 11.39
N LEU A 289 5.06 -23.14 11.27
CA LEU A 289 3.97 -23.93 10.71
C LEU A 289 2.74 -23.93 11.64
N GLN A 290 2.96 -24.01 12.96
CA GLN A 290 1.87 -23.95 13.95
C GLN A 290 1.16 -22.59 13.91
N THR A 291 1.91 -21.50 14.09
CA THR A 291 1.33 -20.15 14.21
C THR A 291 0.84 -19.59 12.88
N GLY A 292 1.48 -19.93 11.76
CA GLY A 292 1.13 -19.43 10.45
C GLY A 292 0.02 -20.23 9.75
N ILE A 293 -0.04 -21.56 9.96
CA ILE A 293 -0.96 -22.45 9.23
C ILE A 293 -1.98 -23.11 10.17
N MET A 294 -1.52 -23.79 11.22
CA MET A 294 -2.38 -24.65 12.05
C MET A 294 -3.40 -23.87 12.86
N GLU A 295 -2.95 -22.88 13.64
CA GLU A 295 -3.81 -22.09 14.54
C GLU A 295 -4.85 -21.25 13.79
N ASN A 296 -4.58 -20.94 12.51
CA ASN A 296 -5.49 -20.20 11.64
C ASN A 296 -6.48 -21.10 10.88
N GLY A 297 -6.42 -22.43 11.09
CA GLY A 297 -7.34 -23.38 10.45
C GLY A 297 -7.09 -23.63 8.96
N ASN A 298 -5.92 -23.26 8.43
CA ASN A 298 -5.59 -23.40 7.00
C ASN A 298 -4.79 -24.68 6.69
N ALA A 299 -4.75 -25.62 7.63
CA ALA A 299 -3.94 -26.81 7.54
C ALA A 299 -4.54 -27.82 6.56
N SER A 300 -3.77 -28.13 5.53
CA SER A 300 -3.99 -29.27 4.67
C SER A 300 -3.45 -30.54 5.31
N VAL A 301 -3.85 -31.71 4.78
CA VAL A 301 -3.34 -33.03 5.20
C VAL A 301 -1.80 -33.07 5.16
N LEU A 302 -1.20 -32.46 4.12
CA LEU A 302 0.26 -32.39 3.99
C LEU A 302 0.93 -31.49 5.03
N ASP A 303 0.23 -30.50 5.57
CA ASP A 303 0.76 -29.69 6.68
C ASP A 303 0.85 -30.50 7.96
N TYR A 304 -0.14 -31.37 8.24
CA TYR A 304 -0.06 -32.30 9.37
C TYR A 304 1.06 -33.32 9.19
N ASN A 305 1.25 -33.82 7.97
CA ASN A 305 2.38 -34.68 7.63
C ASN A 305 3.73 -33.98 7.88
N ALA A 306 3.88 -32.74 7.42
CA ALA A 306 5.08 -31.93 7.63
C ALA A 306 5.31 -31.66 9.12
N LEU A 307 4.29 -31.26 9.87
CA LEU A 307 4.40 -31.02 11.32
C LEU A 307 4.78 -32.30 12.08
N GLY A 308 4.20 -33.44 11.70
CA GLY A 308 4.57 -34.76 12.21
C GLY A 308 6.03 -35.08 11.98
N GLN A 309 6.53 -34.86 10.76
CA GLN A 309 7.94 -35.00 10.43
C GLN A 309 8.84 -34.05 11.25
N TYR A 310 8.44 -32.78 11.42
CA TYR A 310 9.25 -31.82 12.17
C TYR A 310 9.35 -32.20 13.66
N TYR A 311 8.25 -32.70 14.23
CA TYR A 311 8.25 -33.26 15.58
C TYR A 311 9.11 -34.52 15.68
N LEU A 312 9.06 -35.42 14.69
CA LEU A 312 9.91 -36.61 14.63
C LEU A 312 11.40 -36.24 14.72
N TYR A 313 11.85 -35.33 13.86
CA TYR A 313 13.26 -34.91 13.81
C TYR A 313 13.70 -34.10 15.03
N SER A 314 12.78 -33.39 15.69
CA SER A 314 13.02 -32.77 17.00
C SER A 314 12.84 -33.73 18.18
N LYS A 315 12.69 -35.03 17.93
CA LYS A 315 12.54 -36.11 18.93
C LYS A 315 11.30 -35.99 19.83
N GLN A 316 10.30 -35.22 19.40
CA GLN A 316 9.02 -35.07 20.08
C GLN A 316 8.01 -36.10 19.58
N PHE A 317 8.31 -37.39 19.77
CA PHE A 317 7.59 -38.50 19.13
C PHE A 317 6.07 -38.55 19.43
N ASP A 318 5.65 -38.19 20.65
CA ASP A 318 4.23 -38.16 20.99
C ASP A 318 3.47 -37.06 20.24
N LYS A 319 4.09 -35.88 20.10
CA LYS A 319 3.52 -34.78 19.30
C LYS A 319 3.51 -35.14 17.82
N ALA A 320 4.54 -35.82 17.34
CA ALA A 320 4.59 -36.33 15.96
C ALA A 320 3.40 -37.25 15.67
N LEU A 321 3.18 -38.27 16.51
CA LEU A 321 2.03 -39.17 16.36
C LEU A 321 0.69 -38.43 16.46
N LYS A 322 0.57 -37.46 17.37
CA LYS A 322 -0.66 -36.67 17.50
C LYS A 322 -0.96 -35.91 16.20
N ALA A 323 0.02 -35.16 15.67
CA ALA A 323 -0.15 -34.40 14.43
C ALA A 323 -0.48 -35.31 13.24
N LEU A 324 0.21 -36.46 13.12
CA LEU A 324 -0.02 -37.42 12.05
C LEU A 324 -1.42 -38.05 12.13
N LYS A 325 -1.90 -38.40 13.33
CA LYS A 325 -3.27 -38.92 13.53
C LYS A 325 -4.33 -37.87 13.21
N GLU A 326 -4.08 -36.60 13.54
CA GLU A 326 -4.98 -35.51 13.13
C GLU A 326 -5.03 -35.38 11.60
N GLY A 327 -3.91 -35.53 10.90
CA GLY A 327 -3.88 -35.57 9.44
C GLY A 327 -4.57 -36.81 8.85
N GLU A 328 -4.32 -37.99 9.42
CA GLU A 328 -4.97 -39.26 9.04
C GLU A 328 -6.49 -39.15 9.16
N SER A 329 -7.00 -38.52 10.22
CA SER A 329 -8.44 -38.31 10.42
C SER A 329 -9.10 -37.41 9.35
N LYS A 330 -8.29 -36.63 8.61
CA LYS A 330 -8.77 -35.78 7.50
C LYS A 330 -8.72 -36.50 6.17
N ASP A 331 -7.70 -37.34 5.96
CA ASP A 331 -7.55 -38.17 4.78
C ASP A 331 -6.73 -39.42 5.13
N GLU A 332 -7.43 -40.53 5.31
CA GLU A 332 -6.81 -41.82 5.63
C GLU A 332 -6.03 -42.43 4.44
N SER A 333 -6.23 -41.90 3.22
CA SER A 333 -5.58 -42.38 2.01
C SER A 333 -4.19 -41.77 1.76
N GLU A 334 -3.83 -40.70 2.49
CA GLU A 334 -2.54 -40.05 2.35
C GLU A 334 -1.41 -40.94 2.92
N LEU A 335 -0.70 -41.60 2.02
CA LEU A 335 0.34 -42.59 2.37
C LEU A 335 1.57 -41.97 3.03
N LEU A 336 1.86 -40.68 2.82
CA LEU A 336 2.98 -40.02 3.50
C LEU A 336 2.75 -39.95 5.02
N ILE A 337 1.50 -39.76 5.45
CA ILE A 337 1.15 -39.78 6.88
C ILE A 337 1.39 -41.16 7.47
N GLN A 338 0.88 -42.20 6.79
CA GLN A 338 1.05 -43.60 7.23
C GLN A 338 2.54 -43.95 7.35
N LEU A 339 3.35 -43.53 6.37
CA LEU A 339 4.77 -43.79 6.37
C LEU A 339 5.48 -43.09 7.53
N ASN A 340 5.20 -41.80 7.76
CA ASN A 340 5.76 -41.09 8.90
C ASN A 340 5.28 -41.64 10.25
N MET A 341 4.05 -42.18 10.35
CA MET A 341 3.59 -42.88 11.55
C MET A 341 4.40 -44.15 11.79
N ALA A 342 4.70 -44.93 10.73
CA ALA A 342 5.55 -46.10 10.83
C ALA A 342 6.96 -45.73 11.34
N HIS A 343 7.56 -44.65 10.82
CA HIS A 343 8.85 -44.15 11.30
C HIS A 343 8.81 -43.76 12.78
N VAL A 344 7.76 -43.07 13.23
CA VAL A 344 7.63 -42.69 14.64
C VAL A 344 7.46 -43.93 15.53
N TYR A 345 6.62 -44.90 15.14
CA TYR A 345 6.48 -46.15 15.91
C TYR A 345 7.80 -46.89 16.02
N LEU A 346 8.56 -46.98 14.92
CA LEU A 346 9.86 -47.64 14.89
C LEU A 346 10.86 -46.96 15.85
N LEU A 347 10.95 -45.63 15.81
CA LEU A 347 11.85 -44.84 16.66
C LEU A 347 11.40 -44.77 18.13
N LYS A 348 10.14 -45.10 18.42
CA LYS A 348 9.63 -45.33 19.78
C LYS A 348 9.85 -46.78 20.27
N GLY A 349 10.43 -47.66 19.45
CA GLY A 349 10.63 -49.08 19.77
C GLY A 349 9.40 -49.97 19.57
N ASP A 350 8.33 -49.47 18.95
CA ASP A 350 7.13 -50.25 18.62
C ASP A 350 7.28 -50.88 17.22
N TYR A 351 8.26 -51.80 17.12
CA TYR A 351 8.56 -52.51 15.86
C TYR A 351 7.34 -53.23 15.29
N LYS A 352 6.48 -53.80 16.15
CA LYS A 352 5.31 -54.56 15.71
C LYS A 352 4.37 -53.68 14.91
N LYS A 353 4.00 -52.49 15.40
CA LYS A 353 3.12 -51.56 14.67
C LYS A 353 3.77 -51.03 13.41
N ALA A 354 5.05 -50.64 13.48
CA ALA A 354 5.76 -50.18 12.30
C ALA A 354 5.77 -51.26 11.19
N LYS A 355 6.06 -52.52 11.55
CA LYS A 355 6.04 -53.67 10.64
C LYS A 355 4.66 -53.90 10.01
N GLU A 356 3.59 -53.79 10.78
CA GLU A 356 2.21 -53.94 10.28
C GLU A 356 1.90 -52.88 9.19
N ILE A 357 2.27 -51.62 9.43
CA ILE A 357 2.07 -50.54 8.45
C ILE A 357 2.91 -50.78 7.19
N HIS A 358 4.21 -51.07 7.32
CA HIS A 358 5.05 -51.34 6.14
C HIS A 358 4.56 -52.54 5.34
N LYS A 359 4.10 -53.64 5.98
CA LYS A 359 3.50 -54.78 5.27
C LYS A 359 2.25 -54.40 4.49
N LYS A 360 1.38 -53.58 5.08
CA LYS A 360 0.12 -53.15 4.46
C LYS A 360 0.35 -52.34 3.18
N TYR A 361 1.36 -51.47 3.17
CA TYR A 361 1.57 -50.49 2.09
C TYR A 361 2.77 -50.79 1.17
N ARG A 362 3.55 -51.86 1.40
CA ARG A 362 4.79 -52.17 0.66
C ARG A 362 4.69 -52.14 -0.87
N GLY A 363 3.54 -52.53 -1.42
CA GLY A 363 3.29 -52.59 -2.86
C GLY A 363 2.72 -51.31 -3.47
N GLN A 364 2.58 -50.23 -2.70
CA GLN A 364 1.96 -48.98 -3.15
C GLN A 364 2.98 -47.89 -3.48
N ASN A 365 2.51 -46.87 -4.18
CA ASN A 365 3.27 -45.68 -4.50
C ASN A 365 2.79 -44.49 -3.67
N VAL A 366 3.70 -43.78 -3.01
CA VAL A 366 3.41 -42.57 -2.21
C VAL A 366 3.21 -41.33 -3.08
N THR A 367 3.75 -41.33 -4.29
CA THR A 367 3.46 -40.36 -5.36
C THR A 367 3.43 -41.10 -6.70
N PRO A 368 2.96 -40.52 -7.81
CA PRO A 368 2.92 -41.22 -9.11
C PRO A 368 4.25 -41.85 -9.57
N THR A 369 5.38 -41.37 -9.06
CA THR A 369 6.72 -41.81 -9.46
C THR A 369 7.57 -42.36 -8.31
N LEU A 370 7.08 -42.35 -7.07
CA LEU A 370 7.84 -42.76 -5.89
C LEU A 370 7.14 -43.90 -5.15
N SER A 371 7.77 -45.08 -5.13
CA SER A 371 7.25 -46.23 -4.41
C SER A 371 7.41 -46.07 -2.89
N TRP A 372 6.55 -46.73 -2.12
CA TRP A 372 6.66 -46.82 -0.66
C TRP A 372 8.04 -47.30 -0.23
N LYS A 373 8.57 -48.33 -0.89
CA LYS A 373 9.90 -48.87 -0.64
C LYS A 373 11.00 -47.84 -0.87
N ALA A 374 10.99 -47.19 -2.05
CA ALA A 374 12.02 -46.20 -2.38
C ALA A 374 11.98 -45.00 -1.43
N ARG A 375 10.79 -44.55 -1.04
CA ARG A 375 10.63 -43.48 -0.06
C ARG A 375 11.13 -43.89 1.33
N THR A 376 10.79 -45.10 1.80
CA THR A 376 11.24 -45.63 3.09
C THR A 376 12.78 -45.68 3.15
N GLN A 377 13.43 -46.17 2.10
CA GLN A 377 14.90 -46.18 2.01
C GLN A 377 15.50 -44.78 2.14
N PHE A 378 14.97 -43.82 1.38
CA PHE A 378 15.42 -42.43 1.44
C PHE A 378 15.25 -41.84 2.84
N ASP A 379 14.08 -42.04 3.46
CA ASP A 379 13.78 -41.49 4.79
C ASP A 379 14.70 -42.11 5.86
N PHE A 380 15.00 -43.42 5.80
CA PHE A 380 15.95 -44.05 6.71
C PHE A 380 17.37 -43.51 6.55
N ASP A 381 17.81 -43.25 5.32
CA ASP A 381 19.12 -42.64 5.08
C ASP A 381 19.19 -41.20 5.62
N ASP A 382 18.10 -40.43 5.49
CA ASP A 382 18.02 -39.07 6.05
C ASP A 382 17.96 -39.08 7.58
N LEU A 383 17.19 -40.00 8.18
CA LEU A 383 17.15 -40.22 9.62
C LEU A 383 18.52 -40.63 10.18
N ARG A 384 19.26 -41.53 9.51
CA ARG A 384 20.64 -41.87 9.90
C ARG A 384 21.55 -40.63 9.86
N LYS A 385 21.47 -39.81 8.80
CA LYS A 385 22.21 -38.52 8.71
C LYS A 385 21.77 -37.48 9.74
N ALA A 386 20.56 -37.61 10.28
CA ALA A 386 20.06 -36.81 11.39
C ALA A 386 20.45 -37.37 12.78
N GLY A 387 21.21 -38.47 12.83
CA GLY A 387 21.72 -39.06 14.06
C GLY A 387 20.74 -40.01 14.75
N PHE A 388 19.70 -40.47 14.05
CA PHE A 388 18.84 -41.55 14.53
C PHE A 388 19.51 -42.91 14.27
N VAL A 389 19.47 -43.78 15.28
CA VAL A 389 20.01 -45.15 15.21
C VAL A 389 18.89 -46.11 15.60
N SER A 390 18.65 -47.12 14.75
CA SER A 390 17.71 -48.21 15.03
C SER A 390 18.11 -49.43 14.21
N ASP A 391 18.34 -50.56 14.89
CA ASP A 391 18.61 -51.86 14.25
C ASP A 391 17.40 -52.36 13.44
N ASP A 392 16.22 -51.80 13.71
CA ASP A 392 15.00 -52.18 13.01
C ASP A 392 14.88 -51.55 11.62
N PHE A 393 15.68 -50.53 11.27
CA PHE A 393 15.70 -49.97 9.91
C PHE A 393 16.03 -51.07 8.89
N ASP A 394 17.12 -51.80 9.11
CA ASP A 394 17.56 -52.85 8.17
C ASP A 394 16.59 -54.02 8.12
N ARG A 395 15.91 -54.32 9.24
CA ARG A 395 14.87 -55.34 9.31
C ARG A 395 13.64 -54.96 8.48
N ILE A 396 13.24 -53.69 8.50
CA ILE A 396 12.16 -53.19 7.65
C ILE A 396 12.58 -53.17 6.18
N LEU A 397 13.81 -52.78 5.84
CA LEU A 397 14.27 -52.78 4.45
C LEU A 397 14.26 -54.18 3.83
N LYS A 398 14.74 -55.19 4.55
CA LYS A 398 14.65 -56.60 4.13
C LYS A 398 13.21 -57.05 3.91
N LEU A 399 12.29 -56.67 4.81
CA LEU A 399 10.86 -56.95 4.69
C LEU A 399 10.23 -56.34 3.43
N LEU A 400 10.76 -55.23 2.92
CA LEU A 400 10.30 -54.58 1.68
C LEU A 400 10.97 -55.15 0.42
N GLU A 401 11.93 -56.07 0.57
CA GLU A 401 12.53 -56.85 -0.52
C GLU A 401 11.80 -58.18 -0.77
N GLU A 402 11.11 -58.70 0.25
CA GLU A 402 10.15 -59.81 0.19
C GLU A 402 8.79 -59.37 -0.38
#